data_AF-A0AAW5S0V0-F1
#
_entry.id   AF-A0AAW5S0V0-F1
#
_cell.length_a   1.000
_cell.length_b   1.000
_cell.length_c   1.000
_cell.angle_alpha   90.00
_cell.angle_beta   90.00
_cell.angle_gamma   90.00
#
_symmetry.space_group_name_H-M   'P 1'
#
loop_
_entity.id
_entity.type
_entity.pdbx_description
1 polymer ?
#
loop_
_entity_poly.entity_id
_entity_poly.type
_entity_poly.pdbx_seq_one_letter_code
_entity_poly.pdbx_strand_id
1 'polypeptide(L)'
;MPIDDPTTSPRTGDVATTNTADLVATLVLLVVHGGLFAATYVLLGLLVMSTDPCGYQKCGDPAWIDRAMNLNIWAGAALLVLDIAVAVVLLVRRKRAFFVPIIGCLAQVALAVAAAAMELRAGPV
;
A
#
# COMPACT_ATOMS: atom_id res chain seq x y z
N MET A 1 -2.56 -41.61 -43.87
CA MET A 1 -1.75 -41.30 -42.68
C MET A 1 -2.09 -39.90 -42.23
N PRO A 2 -2.46 -39.66 -40.96
CA PRO A 2 -2.56 -38.31 -40.42
C PRO A 2 -1.14 -37.72 -40.30
N ILE A 3 -0.97 -36.47 -40.74
CA ILE A 3 0.25 -35.67 -40.52
C ILE A 3 0.08 -35.02 -39.15
N ASP A 4 0.88 -35.44 -38.18
CA ASP A 4 0.98 -34.74 -36.90
C ASP A 4 1.79 -33.45 -37.12
N ASP A 5 1.17 -32.30 -36.85
CA ASP A 5 1.77 -30.98 -37.00
C ASP A 5 2.67 -30.66 -35.79
N PRO A 6 4.00 -30.52 -35.94
CA PRO A 6 4.94 -30.44 -34.81
C PRO A 6 5.04 -29.05 -34.15
N THR A 7 4.23 -28.05 -34.53
CA THR A 7 4.53 -26.64 -34.20
C THR A 7 3.92 -26.08 -32.93
N THR A 8 3.19 -26.85 -32.12
CA THR A 8 2.64 -26.35 -30.84
C THR A 8 3.11 -27.15 -29.65
N SER A 9 4.43 -27.25 -29.47
CA SER A 9 4.98 -27.48 -28.14
C SER A 9 4.93 -26.15 -27.38
N PRO A 10 4.20 -26.03 -26.26
CA PRO A 10 4.26 -24.83 -25.44
C PRO A 10 5.72 -24.61 -25.07
N ARG A 11 6.30 -23.46 -25.42
CA ARG A 11 7.65 -23.12 -24.95
C ARG A 11 7.61 -23.24 -23.44
N THR A 12 8.39 -24.17 -22.89
CA THR A 12 8.61 -24.33 -21.45
C THR A 12 9.05 -23.01 -20.78
N GLY A 13 9.51 -22.03 -21.56
CA GLY A 13 9.76 -20.65 -21.13
C GLY A 13 8.52 -19.81 -20.81
N ASP A 14 7.35 -20.00 -21.45
CA ASP A 14 6.18 -19.12 -21.23
C ASP A 14 5.52 -19.36 -19.85
N VAL A 15 5.56 -20.60 -19.36
CA VAL A 15 5.01 -20.95 -18.03
C VAL A 15 5.96 -20.51 -16.90
N ALA A 16 7.27 -20.63 -17.10
CA ALA A 16 8.28 -20.22 -16.11
C ALA A 16 8.41 -18.68 -15.99
N THR A 17 8.30 -17.97 -17.11
CA THR A 17 8.33 -16.49 -17.14
C THR A 17 7.09 -15.87 -16.51
N THR A 18 5.92 -16.48 -16.65
CA THR A 18 4.68 -15.98 -16.02
C THR A 18 4.75 -16.03 -14.49
N ASN A 19 5.32 -17.09 -13.91
CA ASN A 19 5.47 -17.21 -12.45
C ASN A 19 6.55 -16.26 -11.90
N THR A 20 7.65 -16.05 -12.63
CA THR A 20 8.70 -15.11 -12.22
C THR A 20 8.25 -13.67 -12.33
N ALA A 21 7.51 -13.31 -13.40
CA ALA A 21 6.92 -11.98 -13.55
C ALA A 21 5.90 -11.66 -12.46
N ASP A 22 5.02 -12.61 -12.08
CA ASP A 22 4.06 -12.44 -10.98
C ASP A 22 4.76 -12.22 -9.64
N LEU A 23 5.82 -12.99 -9.36
CA LEU A 23 6.63 -12.83 -8.14
C LEU A 23 7.29 -11.44 -8.11
N VAL A 24 7.98 -11.06 -9.18
CA VAL A 24 8.67 -9.75 -9.27
C VAL A 24 7.66 -8.61 -9.13
N ALA A 25 6.53 -8.69 -9.84
CA ALA A 25 5.47 -7.68 -9.74
C ALA A 25 4.91 -7.58 -8.31
N THR A 26 4.63 -8.72 -7.67
CA THR A 26 4.14 -8.77 -6.29
C THR A 26 5.16 -8.15 -5.32
N LEU A 27 6.44 -8.47 -5.47
CA LEU A 27 7.51 -7.94 -4.62
C LEU A 27 7.67 -6.43 -4.79
N VAL A 28 7.68 -5.94 -6.03
CA VAL A 28 7.75 -4.50 -6.33
C VAL A 28 6.55 -3.77 -5.74
N LEU A 29 5.34 -4.31 -5.90
CA LEU A 29 4.12 -3.70 -5.37
C LEU A 29 4.10 -3.69 -3.84
N LEU A 30 4.62 -4.73 -3.17
CA LEU A 30 4.77 -4.74 -1.71
C LEU A 30 5.79 -3.70 -1.22
N VAL A 31 6.91 -3.52 -1.94
CA VAL A 31 7.88 -2.46 -1.65
C VAL A 31 7.24 -1.08 -1.81
N VAL A 32 6.45 -0.89 -2.88
CA VAL A 32 5.71 0.36 -3.09
C VAL A 32 4.71 0.59 -1.96
N HIS A 33 3.96 -0.43 -1.52
CA HIS A 33 3.02 -0.30 -0.41
C HIS A 33 3.73 0.07 0.90
N GLY A 34 4.83 -0.62 1.23
CA GLY A 34 5.65 -0.28 2.40
C GLY A 34 6.21 1.15 2.33
N GLY A 35 6.66 1.56 1.15
CA GLY A 35 7.10 2.93 0.88
C GLY A 35 5.97 3.95 1.05
N LEU A 36 4.76 3.63 0.58
CA LEU A 36 3.57 4.47 0.74
C LEU A 36 3.21 4.66 2.22
N PHE A 37 3.25 3.58 3.00
CA PHE A 37 3.03 3.63 4.44
C PHE A 37 4.03 4.56 5.14
N ALA A 38 5.32 4.41 4.84
CA ALA A 38 6.38 5.27 5.39
C ALA A 38 6.22 6.73 4.95
N ALA A 39 5.91 6.97 3.67
CA ALA A 39 5.68 8.30 3.13
C ALA A 39 4.48 9.00 3.80
N THR A 40 3.39 8.28 4.03
CA THR A 40 2.22 8.83 4.76
C THR A 40 2.61 9.21 6.19
N TYR A 41 3.38 8.38 6.88
CA TYR A 41 3.84 8.68 8.23
C TYR A 41 4.70 9.96 8.28
N VAL A 42 5.66 10.10 7.36
CA VAL A 42 6.49 11.31 7.25
C VAL A 42 5.64 12.54 6.90
N LEU A 43 4.69 12.40 5.97
CA LEU A 43 3.81 13.48 5.55
C LEU A 43 2.96 14.02 6.72
N LEU A 44 2.35 13.13 7.50
CA LEU A 44 1.57 13.51 8.69
C LEU A 44 2.48 14.20 9.73
N GLY A 45 3.68 13.67 9.98
CA GLY A 45 4.65 14.32 10.88
C GLY A 45 5.06 15.73 10.43
N LEU A 46 5.22 15.95 9.13
CA LEU A 46 5.50 17.28 8.56
C LEU A 46 4.30 18.23 8.67
N LEU A 47 3.08 17.72 8.48
CA LEU A 47 1.85 18.49 8.64
C LEU A 47 1.74 19.02 10.07
N VAL A 48 1.99 18.19 11.08
CA VAL A 48 2.01 18.61 12.49
C VAL A 48 3.01 19.75 12.74
N MET A 49 4.25 19.62 12.25
CA MET A 49 5.26 20.68 12.37
C MET A 49 4.85 21.97 11.65
N SER A 50 4.11 21.87 10.54
CA SER A 50 3.64 23.04 9.78
C SER A 50 2.48 23.77 10.46
N THR A 51 1.70 23.08 11.28
CA THR A 51 0.52 23.62 11.96
C THR A 51 0.81 24.36 13.27
N ASP A 52 2.09 24.39 13.71
CA ASP A 52 2.58 24.90 15.00
C ASP A 52 2.61 26.46 15.21
N PRO A 53 2.44 27.38 14.24
CA PRO A 53 2.47 28.82 14.56
C PRO A 53 1.11 29.30 15.07
N CYS A 54 0.76 28.88 16.28
CA CYS A 54 -0.37 29.38 17.04
C CYS A 54 -0.09 30.78 17.62
N GLY A 55 0.18 31.75 16.75
CA GLY A 55 0.52 33.13 17.15
C GLY A 55 -0.70 34.06 17.30
N TYR A 56 -1.71 33.94 16.43
CA TYR A 56 -2.83 34.90 16.34
C TYR A 56 -4.22 34.26 16.12
N GLN A 57 -4.32 32.94 16.04
CA GLN A 57 -5.58 32.21 15.83
C GLN A 57 -5.83 31.24 17.00
N LYS A 58 -7.08 30.85 17.18
CA LYS A 58 -7.47 29.89 18.22
C LYS A 58 -6.86 28.53 17.86
N CYS A 59 -6.03 27.98 18.74
CA CYS A 59 -5.39 26.68 18.50
C CYS A 59 -6.41 25.57 18.33
N GLY A 60 -6.09 24.67 17.41
CA GLY A 60 -6.82 23.47 17.09
C GLY A 60 -6.90 22.48 18.24
N ASP A 61 -7.77 21.48 18.10
CA ASP A 61 -7.83 20.38 19.06
C ASP A 61 -6.77 19.30 18.71
N PRO A 62 -5.70 19.14 19.52
CA PRO A 62 -4.62 18.20 19.24
C PRO A 62 -5.10 16.74 19.20
N ALA A 63 -6.27 16.44 19.77
CA ALA A 63 -6.82 15.09 19.73
C ALA A 63 -7.16 14.63 18.29
N TRP A 64 -7.34 15.53 17.33
CA TRP A 64 -7.50 15.17 15.92
C TRP A 64 -6.19 14.71 15.27
N ILE A 65 -5.05 15.31 15.66
CA ILE A 65 -3.72 14.90 15.23
C ILE A 65 -3.39 13.52 15.78
N ASP A 66 -3.60 13.30 17.09
CA ASP A 66 -3.37 12.00 17.70
C ASP A 66 -4.23 10.90 17.06
N ARG A 67 -5.48 11.20 16.71
CA ARG A 67 -6.36 10.26 16.00
C ARG A 67 -5.87 9.98 14.58
N ALA A 68 -5.44 11.00 13.84
CA ALA A 68 -4.92 10.84 12.48
C ALA A 68 -3.65 9.97 12.46
N MET A 69 -2.72 10.25 13.39
CA MET A 69 -1.47 9.52 13.50
C MET A 69 -1.69 8.07 13.97
N ASN A 70 -2.56 7.85 14.97
CA ASN A 70 -2.95 6.50 15.39
C ASN A 70 -3.70 5.74 14.29
N LEU A 71 -4.59 6.39 13.54
CA LEU A 71 -5.29 5.77 12.43
C LEU A 71 -4.29 5.30 11.38
N ASN A 72 -3.35 6.15 10.96
CA ASN A 72 -2.34 5.76 9.99
C ASN A 72 -1.45 4.62 10.50
N ILE A 73 -0.98 4.70 11.75
CA ILE A 73 -0.11 3.66 12.33
C ILE A 73 -0.85 2.33 12.40
N TRP A 74 -2.00 2.28 13.08
CA TRP A 74 -2.68 1.00 13.34
C TRP A 74 -3.39 0.45 12.12
N ALA A 75 -4.16 1.28 11.39
CA ALA A 75 -4.89 0.81 10.21
C ALA A 75 -3.94 0.58 9.03
N GLY A 76 -2.95 1.46 8.83
CA GLY A 76 -1.95 1.30 7.77
C GLY A 76 -1.04 0.08 8.01
N ALA A 77 -0.58 -0.14 9.25
CA ALA A 77 0.20 -1.35 9.56
C ALA A 77 -0.65 -2.61 9.40
N ALA A 78 -1.91 -2.60 9.82
CA ALA A 78 -2.81 -3.74 9.65
C ALA A 78 -3.04 -4.06 8.16
N LEU A 79 -3.23 -3.04 7.31
CA LEU A 79 -3.35 -3.21 5.87
C LEU A 79 -2.09 -3.81 5.25
N LEU A 80 -0.91 -3.29 5.61
CA LEU A 80 0.35 -3.78 5.09
C LEU A 80 0.60 -5.24 5.47
N VAL A 81 0.33 -5.60 6.74
CA VAL A 81 0.47 -6.98 7.22
C VAL A 81 -0.51 -7.91 6.51
N LEU A 82 -1.77 -7.49 6.35
CA LEU A 82 -2.79 -8.28 5.66
C LEU A 82 -2.41 -8.48 4.19
N ASP A 83 -1.92 -7.43 3.53
CA ASP A 83 -1.49 -7.45 2.14
C ASP A 83 -0.33 -8.44 1.93
N ILE A 84 0.71 -8.35 2.77
CA ILE A 84 1.83 -9.31 2.76
C ILE A 84 1.32 -10.73 2.98
N ALA A 85 0.48 -10.96 4.00
CA ALA A 85 -0.01 -12.28 4.35
C ALA A 85 -0.81 -12.91 3.20
N VAL A 86 -1.74 -12.15 2.60
CA VAL A 86 -2.57 -12.64 1.48
C VAL A 86 -1.73 -12.86 0.23
N ALA A 87 -0.80 -11.96 -0.09
CA ALA A 87 0.13 -12.11 -1.22
C ALA A 87 0.96 -13.40 -1.07
N VAL A 88 1.54 -13.64 0.11
CA VAL A 88 2.30 -14.87 0.40
C VAL A 88 1.42 -16.11 0.26
N VAL A 89 0.20 -16.10 0.81
CA VAL A 89 -0.74 -17.24 0.69
C VAL A 89 -1.08 -17.54 -0.76
N LEU A 90 -1.29 -16.52 -1.60
CA LEU A 90 -1.58 -16.72 -3.03
C LEU A 90 -0.37 -17.26 -3.79
N LEU A 91 0.83 -16.72 -3.53
CA LEU A 91 2.07 -17.21 -4.13
C LEU A 91 2.34 -18.68 -3.75
N VAL A 92 2.18 -19.05 -2.47
CA VAL A 92 2.31 -20.44 -2.00
C VAL A 92 1.29 -21.35 -2.68
N ARG A 93 0.07 -20.86 -2.93
CA ARG A 93 -0.99 -21.59 -3.65
C ARG A 93 -0.82 -21.56 -5.18
N ARG A 94 0.29 -21.01 -5.71
CA ARG A 94 0.56 -20.81 -7.15
C ARG A 94 -0.58 -20.08 -7.88
N LYS A 95 -1.24 -19.16 -7.19
CA LYS A 95 -2.24 -18.25 -7.77
C LYS A 95 -1.58 -16.90 -8.03
N ARG A 96 -2.08 -16.17 -9.03
CA ARG A 96 -1.66 -14.79 -9.31
C ARG A 96 -1.83 -13.94 -8.05
N ALA A 97 -0.77 -13.30 -7.58
CA ALA A 97 -0.79 -12.55 -6.32
C ALA A 97 -0.73 -11.03 -6.52
N PHE A 98 -0.31 -10.55 -7.70
CA PHE A 98 -0.05 -9.14 -7.96
C PHE A 98 -1.24 -8.20 -7.72
N PHE A 99 -2.49 -8.67 -7.84
CA PHE A 99 -3.67 -7.81 -7.68
C PHE A 99 -3.92 -7.40 -6.23
N VAL A 100 -3.42 -8.18 -5.26
CA VAL A 100 -3.62 -7.90 -3.83
C VAL A 100 -2.89 -6.64 -3.40
N PRO A 101 -1.57 -6.48 -3.67
CA PRO A 101 -0.86 -5.27 -3.27
C PRO A 101 -1.25 -4.03 -4.08
N ILE A 102 -1.89 -4.17 -5.25
CA ILE A 102 -2.57 -3.05 -5.92
C ILE A 102 -3.73 -2.53 -5.05
N ILE A 103 -4.59 -3.43 -4.58
CA ILE A 103 -5.72 -3.07 -3.71
C ILE A 103 -5.19 -2.50 -2.38
N GLY A 104 -4.14 -3.10 -1.82
CA GLY A 104 -3.45 -2.61 -0.62
C GLY A 104 -2.96 -1.17 -0.79
N CYS A 105 -2.27 -0.88 -1.90
CA CYS A 105 -1.82 0.48 -2.22
C CYS A 105 -2.99 1.48 -2.31
N LEU A 106 -4.07 1.11 -3.03
CA LEU A 106 -5.25 1.98 -3.16
C LEU A 106 -5.92 2.26 -1.81
N ALA A 107 -6.02 1.24 -0.96
CA ALA A 107 -6.54 1.38 0.39
C ALA A 107 -5.64 2.28 1.27
N GLN A 108 -4.31 2.15 1.13
CA GLN A 108 -3.34 3.00 1.84
C GLN A 108 -3.42 4.46 1.38
N VAL A 109 -3.63 4.73 0.08
CA VAL A 109 -3.87 6.10 -0.42
C VAL A 109 -5.17 6.67 0.17
N ALA A 110 -6.24 5.89 0.20
CA ALA A 110 -7.51 6.34 0.78
C ALA A 110 -7.37 6.66 2.28
N LEU A 111 -6.62 5.83 3.03
CA LEU A 111 -6.29 6.10 4.43
C LEU A 111 -5.45 7.37 4.60
N ALA A 112 -4.44 7.58 3.74
CA ALA A 112 -3.62 8.78 3.77
C ALA A 112 -4.45 10.05 3.55
N VAL A 113 -5.36 10.04 2.58
CA VAL A 113 -6.28 11.17 2.33
C VAL A 113 -7.21 11.40 3.53
N ALA A 114 -7.74 10.34 4.13
CA ALA A 114 -8.58 10.45 5.31
C ALA A 114 -7.83 11.03 6.52
N ALA A 115 -6.60 10.56 6.78
CA ALA A 115 -5.76 11.05 7.87
C ALA A 115 -5.37 12.52 7.65
N ALA A 116 -4.94 12.89 6.45
CA ALA A 116 -4.64 14.29 6.12
C ALA A 116 -5.88 15.19 6.28
N ALA A 117 -7.06 14.72 5.86
CA ALA A 117 -8.30 15.46 6.07
C ALA A 117 -8.67 15.62 7.56
N MET A 118 -8.29 14.67 8.41
CA MET A 118 -8.47 14.77 9.88
C MET A 118 -7.51 15.81 10.48
N GLU A 119 -6.24 15.83 10.08
CA GLU A 119 -5.27 16.84 10.54
C GLU A 119 -5.65 18.25 10.09
N LEU A 120 -6.13 18.42 8.84
CA LEU A 120 -6.63 19.71 8.36
C LEU A 120 -7.85 20.19 9.14
N ARG A 121 -8.64 19.29 9.73
CA ARG A 121 -9.75 19.65 10.63
C ARG A 121 -9.30 20.00 12.04
N ALA A 122 -8.09 19.62 12.45
CA ALA A 122 -7.55 20.02 13.74
C ALA A 122 -7.44 21.56 13.81
N GLY A 123 -7.05 22.22 12.71
CA GLY A 123 -6.70 23.64 12.69
C GLY A 123 -5.22 23.85 13.09
N PRO A 124 -4.68 25.08 13.02
CA PRO A 124 -3.34 25.37 13.52
C PRO A 124 -3.29 25.05 15.03
N VAL A 125 -2.39 24.18 15.47
CA VAL A 125 -2.22 23.78 16.88
C VAL A 125 -1.11 24.56 17.55
#